data_AF-A0A3R8VZ08-F1
#
_entry.id   AF-A0A3R8VZ08-F1
#
_cell.length_a   1.000
_cell.length_b   1.000
_cell.length_c   1.000
_cell.angle_alpha   90.00
_cell.angle_beta   90.00
_cell.angle_gamma   90.00
#
_symmetry.space_group_name_H-M   'P 1'
#
loop_
_entity.id
_entity.type
_entity.pdbx_description
1 polymer ?
#
loop_
_entity_poly.entity_id
_entity_poly.type
_entity_poly.pdbx_seq_one_letter_code
_entity_poly.pdbx_strand_id
1 'polypeptide(L)'
;MITQAPWLARLGDLLRQHAKAIRALQWLVVGFYLTLLVIPAFLDLPPAQAGMLDNLTVLAQFIFWGLWWPFVLLSMIFFGRLWCGVLCPEGSLSEWISWRGLNKRTPRWVRWSGWPTIAFILTTVYGQLISVYDYAQAALLILGGSTVAAMLVGFLYGRGKRVWCRHLCPVSGVFALLARLAPVHYKVDEQRWLENREPHLPTPNCAPLIDIRRMQGNANCHACGRCSGQRGAVQLSARSPNAEILIVGGQQQSDHWDSTLLLFGMIGLAMGAFQWTVSPWFITLKQAAAEWLVDRDIFWPLEANAPWWLLTHYPQANDAFTWLDGAAILTYIFGASLLVGGALWLLLRAAVRVMRRGENVFQHLALALVPLGGAGLFLGLSATTVKLLRYEGFLLAWAQPARAALLIGAVLWSLYLAWNVISRHGGNGLRRLLAFACVNAGCALVGYGWWLQFWGWS
;
A
#
# COMPACT_ATOMS: atom_id res chain seq x y z
N MET A 1 -7.32 23.03 -18.67
CA MET A 1 -7.69 22.05 -19.72
C MET A 1 -6.40 21.37 -20.15
N ILE A 2 -6.12 20.15 -19.68
CA ILE A 2 -4.96 19.38 -20.17
C ILE A 2 -5.41 18.77 -21.49
N THR A 3 -4.71 19.15 -22.55
CA THR A 3 -4.88 18.72 -23.94
C THR A 3 -4.89 17.19 -24.03
N GLN A 4 -5.80 16.65 -24.85
CA GLN A 4 -5.79 15.21 -25.16
C GLN A 4 -4.48 14.91 -25.87
N ALA A 5 -3.52 14.31 -25.17
CA ALA A 5 -2.26 13.93 -25.77
C ALA A 5 -2.49 12.66 -26.61
N PRO A 6 -2.48 12.72 -27.95
CA PRO A 6 -2.85 11.57 -28.80
C PRO A 6 -1.90 10.38 -28.61
N TRP A 7 -0.67 10.61 -28.13
CA TRP A 7 0.30 9.56 -27.82
C TRP A 7 -0.11 8.69 -26.63
N LEU A 8 -0.79 9.25 -25.61
CA LEU A 8 -1.27 8.46 -24.46
C LEU A 8 -2.39 7.53 -24.88
N ALA A 9 -3.33 8.01 -25.69
CA ALA A 9 -4.40 7.17 -26.25
C ALA A 9 -3.81 5.99 -27.06
N ARG A 10 -2.82 6.28 -27.92
CA ARG A 10 -2.08 5.24 -28.66
C ARG A 10 -1.39 4.25 -27.74
N LEU A 11 -0.78 4.69 -26.64
CA LEU A 11 -0.15 3.79 -25.66
C LEU A 11 -1.19 2.85 -25.02
N GLY A 12 -2.38 3.36 -24.70
CA GLY A 12 -3.49 2.53 -24.22
C GLY A 12 -3.93 1.48 -25.25
N ASP A 13 -3.97 1.86 -26.52
CA ASP A 13 -4.35 0.96 -27.61
C ASP A 13 -3.25 -0.07 -27.91
N LEU A 14 -1.98 0.33 -27.83
CA LEU A 14 -0.84 -0.57 -27.94
C LEU A 14 -0.88 -1.66 -26.87
N LEU A 15 -1.23 -1.31 -25.62
CA LEU A 15 -1.42 -2.29 -24.55
C LEU A 15 -2.53 -3.30 -24.89
N ARG A 16 -3.63 -2.84 -25.49
CA ARG A 16 -4.72 -3.71 -25.93
C ARG A 16 -4.31 -4.61 -27.09
N GLN A 17 -3.62 -4.07 -28.09
CA GLN A 17 -3.18 -4.78 -29.29
C GLN A 17 -2.12 -5.84 -28.97
N HIS A 18 -1.18 -5.53 -28.09
CA HIS A 18 -0.08 -6.42 -27.69
C HIS A 18 -0.42 -7.31 -26.49
N ALA A 19 -1.70 -7.67 -26.33
CA ALA A 19 -2.16 -8.51 -25.22
C ALA A 19 -1.41 -9.86 -25.11
N LYS A 20 -0.94 -10.43 -26.23
CA LYS A 20 -0.09 -11.64 -26.22
C LYS A 20 1.27 -11.39 -25.56
N ALA A 21 1.94 -10.29 -25.90
CA ALA A 21 3.21 -9.91 -25.31
C ALA A 21 3.07 -9.59 -23.81
N ILE A 22 1.98 -8.91 -23.42
CA ILE A 22 1.68 -8.65 -22.00
C ILE A 22 1.51 -9.97 -21.23
N ARG A 23 0.79 -10.95 -21.79
CA ARG A 23 0.66 -12.27 -21.13
C ARG A 23 1.99 -13.01 -21.03
N ALA A 24 2.85 -12.93 -22.04
CA ALA A 24 4.19 -13.51 -21.97
C ALA A 24 5.03 -12.85 -20.87
N LEU A 25 5.00 -11.51 -20.79
CA LEU A 25 5.66 -10.75 -19.72
C LEU A 25 5.11 -11.12 -18.34
N GLN A 26 3.79 -11.27 -18.20
CA GLN A 26 3.16 -11.72 -16.95
C GLN A 26 3.71 -13.08 -16.49
N TRP A 27 3.82 -14.05 -17.39
CA TRP A 27 4.36 -15.37 -17.06
C TRP A 27 5.85 -15.35 -16.77
N LEU A 28 6.63 -14.52 -17.46
CA LEU A 28 8.04 -14.31 -17.14
C LEU A 28 8.18 -13.76 -15.71
N VAL A 29 7.39 -12.73 -15.36
CA VAL A 29 7.41 -12.14 -14.02
C VAL A 29 6.93 -13.14 -12.96
N VAL A 30 5.93 -13.97 -13.25
CA VAL A 30 5.50 -15.07 -12.36
C VAL A 30 6.62 -16.09 -12.15
N GLY A 31 7.30 -16.51 -13.22
CA GLY A 31 8.44 -17.43 -13.12
C GLY A 31 9.56 -16.84 -12.26
N PHE A 32 9.95 -15.60 -12.56
CA PHE A 32 10.95 -14.87 -11.78
C PHE A 32 10.56 -14.73 -10.29
N TYR A 33 9.31 -14.36 -10.02
CA TYR A 33 8.76 -14.26 -8.67
C TYR A 33 8.82 -15.60 -7.93
N LEU A 34 8.37 -16.70 -8.54
CA LEU A 34 8.38 -18.02 -7.91
C LEU A 34 9.80 -18.52 -7.66
N THR A 35 10.72 -18.32 -8.61
CA THR A 35 12.14 -18.68 -8.46
C THR A 35 12.76 -17.97 -7.26
N LEU A 36 12.62 -16.65 -7.17
CA LEU A 36 13.20 -15.88 -6.07
C LEU A 36 12.50 -16.12 -4.72
N LEU A 37 11.24 -16.54 -4.73
CA LEU A 37 10.49 -16.78 -3.49
C LEU A 37 10.75 -18.20 -2.94
N VAL A 38 10.76 -19.20 -3.82
CA VAL A 38 10.79 -20.61 -3.44
C VAL A 38 12.20 -21.10 -3.22
N ILE A 39 13.16 -20.79 -4.11
CA ILE A 39 14.51 -21.34 -4.02
C ILE A 39 15.22 -20.91 -2.73
N PRO A 40 15.27 -19.62 -2.36
CA PRO A 40 15.96 -19.19 -1.14
C PRO A 40 15.37 -19.76 0.16
N ALA A 41 14.10 -20.16 0.16
CA ALA A 41 13.46 -20.74 1.34
C ALA A 41 13.93 -22.18 1.64
N PHE A 42 14.54 -22.85 0.66
CA PHE A 42 15.15 -24.18 0.81
C PHE A 42 16.67 -24.14 0.92
N LEU A 43 17.29 -22.97 0.83
CA LEU A 43 18.72 -22.79 1.06
C LEU A 43 19.00 -22.58 2.55
N ASP A 44 20.20 -22.93 2.99
CA ASP A 44 20.66 -22.66 4.34
C ASP A 44 20.76 -21.14 4.59
N LEU A 45 20.71 -20.78 5.88
CA LEU A 45 20.82 -19.39 6.32
C LEU A 45 22.13 -18.77 5.79
N PRO A 46 22.09 -17.57 5.20
CA PRO A 46 23.28 -16.92 4.69
C PRO A 46 24.26 -16.63 5.84
N PRO A 47 25.57 -16.86 5.67
CA PRO A 47 26.55 -16.44 6.66
C PRO A 47 26.56 -14.92 6.80
N ALA A 48 26.86 -14.40 7.99
CA ALA A 48 26.76 -12.97 8.32
C ALA A 48 27.58 -12.02 7.43
N GLN A 49 28.54 -12.55 6.68
CA GLN A 49 29.45 -11.82 5.78
C GLN A 49 29.14 -12.04 4.28
N ALA A 50 28.04 -12.70 3.95
CA ALA A 50 27.66 -12.93 2.56
C ALA A 50 27.22 -11.61 1.87
N GLY A 51 27.89 -11.27 0.77
CA GLY A 51 27.48 -10.19 -0.11
C GLY A 51 26.26 -10.56 -0.98
N MET A 52 25.59 -9.55 -1.52
CA MET A 52 24.44 -9.70 -2.42
C MET A 52 24.76 -10.48 -3.70
N LEU A 53 26.00 -10.40 -4.19
CA LEU A 53 26.40 -11.10 -5.42
C LEU A 53 26.82 -12.54 -5.16
N ASP A 54 27.17 -12.87 -3.92
CA ASP A 54 27.70 -14.19 -3.55
C ASP A 54 26.63 -15.13 -3.00
N ASN A 55 25.48 -14.59 -2.59
CA ASN A 55 24.41 -15.38 -1.98
C ASN A 55 23.03 -15.05 -2.56
N LEU A 56 22.37 -16.06 -3.13
CA LEU A 56 21.06 -15.93 -3.75
C LEU A 56 19.97 -15.46 -2.76
N THR A 57 20.05 -15.83 -1.48
CA THR A 57 19.09 -15.42 -0.45
C THR A 57 19.16 -13.92 -0.17
N VAL A 58 20.37 -13.39 -0.04
CA VAL A 58 20.61 -11.94 0.15
C VAL A 58 20.22 -11.17 -1.12
N LEU A 59 20.54 -11.71 -2.30
CA LEU A 59 20.11 -11.14 -3.58
C LEU A 59 18.58 -11.08 -3.69
N ALA A 60 17.88 -12.17 -3.35
CA ALA A 60 16.43 -12.23 -3.39
C ALA A 60 15.81 -11.23 -2.40
N GLN A 61 16.37 -11.11 -1.20
CA GLN A 61 15.96 -10.12 -0.19
C GLN A 61 16.09 -8.69 -0.75
N PHE A 62 17.23 -8.37 -1.39
CA PHE A 62 17.43 -7.07 -2.02
C PHE A 62 16.47 -6.83 -3.19
N ILE A 63 16.25 -7.81 -4.06
CA ILE A 63 15.32 -7.66 -5.19
C ILE A 63 13.89 -7.45 -4.69
N PHE A 64 13.41 -8.25 -3.73
CA PHE A 64 12.04 -8.14 -3.22
C PHE A 64 11.82 -6.87 -2.39
N TRP A 65 12.60 -6.68 -1.35
CA TRP A 65 12.36 -5.62 -0.37
C TRP A 65 13.07 -4.32 -0.73
N GLY A 66 14.25 -4.42 -1.35
CA GLY A 66 15.05 -3.28 -1.76
C GLY A 66 14.57 -2.60 -3.05
N LEU A 67 14.21 -3.38 -4.08
CA LEU A 67 13.86 -2.84 -5.40
C LEU A 67 12.36 -2.96 -5.72
N TRP A 68 11.79 -4.15 -5.57
CA TRP A 68 10.45 -4.49 -6.06
C TRP A 68 9.35 -3.70 -5.33
N TRP A 69 9.31 -3.70 -4.00
CA TRP A 69 8.29 -2.97 -3.24
C TRP A 69 8.33 -1.44 -3.42
N PRO A 70 9.50 -0.76 -3.32
CA PRO A 70 9.59 0.66 -3.63
C PRO A 70 9.16 0.98 -5.08
N PHE A 71 9.56 0.14 -6.05
CA PHE A 71 9.15 0.29 -7.45
C PHE A 71 7.63 0.12 -7.63
N VAL A 72 7.03 -0.86 -6.95
CA VAL A 72 5.58 -1.07 -6.93
C VAL A 72 4.89 0.21 -6.45
N LEU A 73 5.25 0.76 -5.29
CA LEU A 73 4.63 1.99 -4.78
C LEU A 73 4.79 3.18 -5.74
N LEU A 74 5.96 3.34 -6.33
CA LEU A 74 6.23 4.40 -7.29
C LEU A 74 5.33 4.28 -8.53
N SER A 75 5.16 3.05 -9.03
CA SER A 75 4.30 2.79 -10.19
C SER A 75 2.85 3.17 -9.92
N MET A 76 2.35 2.99 -8.70
CA MET A 76 1.00 3.40 -8.28
C MET A 76 0.80 4.91 -8.37
N ILE A 77 1.80 5.68 -7.97
CA ILE A 77 1.75 7.15 -7.95
C ILE A 77 1.86 7.74 -9.36
N PHE A 78 2.57 7.09 -10.29
CA PHE A 78 2.73 7.62 -11.66
C PHE A 78 1.73 7.06 -12.68
N PHE A 79 1.43 5.76 -12.61
CA PHE A 79 0.66 5.04 -13.62
C PHE A 79 -0.64 4.43 -13.07
N GLY A 80 -1.00 4.75 -11.83
CA GLY A 80 -2.13 4.14 -11.15
C GLY A 80 -1.84 2.65 -10.91
N ARG A 81 -2.87 1.81 -10.85
CA ARG A 81 -2.68 0.38 -10.52
C ARG A 81 -2.22 -0.48 -11.70
N LEU A 82 -1.41 0.08 -12.60
CA LEU A 82 -0.83 -0.62 -13.77
C LEU A 82 -0.08 -1.87 -13.34
N TRP A 83 0.68 -1.79 -12.25
CA TRP A 83 1.35 -2.95 -11.66
C TRP A 83 0.36 -4.09 -11.36
N CYS A 84 -0.75 -3.79 -10.69
CA CYS A 84 -1.79 -4.78 -10.39
C CYS A 84 -2.40 -5.39 -11.66
N GLY A 85 -2.45 -4.66 -12.77
CA GLY A 85 -2.98 -5.12 -14.05
C GLY A 85 -2.00 -5.95 -14.88
N VAL A 86 -0.74 -5.52 -14.93
CA VAL A 86 0.27 -5.98 -15.91
C VAL A 86 1.37 -6.82 -15.28
N LEU A 87 1.88 -6.45 -14.09
CA LEU A 87 3.10 -7.04 -13.52
C LEU A 87 2.87 -7.89 -12.28
N CYS A 88 1.72 -7.75 -11.61
CA CYS A 88 1.44 -8.47 -10.37
C CYS A 88 1.34 -9.99 -10.62
N PRO A 89 2.21 -10.82 -9.98
CA PRO A 89 2.21 -12.27 -10.17
C PRO A 89 0.95 -12.91 -9.58
N GLU A 90 0.57 -12.53 -8.35
CA GLU A 90 -0.67 -13.01 -7.70
C GLU A 90 -1.91 -12.76 -8.57
N GLY A 91 -2.02 -11.55 -9.14
CA GLY A 91 -3.15 -11.18 -9.99
C GLY A 91 -3.21 -11.98 -11.30
N SER A 92 -2.04 -12.32 -11.86
CA SER A 92 -1.93 -13.11 -13.08
C SER A 92 -2.28 -14.58 -12.82
N LEU A 93 -1.78 -15.17 -11.73
CA LEU A 93 -2.10 -16.53 -11.29
C LEU A 93 -3.58 -16.68 -10.94
N SER A 94 -4.12 -15.74 -10.15
CA SER A 94 -5.54 -15.72 -9.77
C SER A 94 -6.46 -15.58 -11.00
N GLU A 95 -6.09 -14.75 -11.97
CA GLU A 95 -6.85 -14.65 -13.22
C GLU A 95 -6.78 -15.93 -14.04
N TRP A 96 -5.59 -16.51 -14.21
CA TRP A 96 -5.41 -17.73 -15.01
C TRP A 96 -6.23 -18.90 -14.46
N ILE A 97 -6.17 -19.14 -13.14
CA ILE A 97 -6.93 -20.22 -12.51
C ILE A 97 -8.44 -19.93 -12.51
N SER A 98 -8.86 -18.66 -12.51
CA SER A 98 -10.27 -18.28 -12.54
C SER A 98 -11.02 -18.71 -13.80
N TRP A 99 -10.30 -18.93 -14.91
CA TRP A 99 -10.89 -19.45 -16.15
C TRP A 99 -11.17 -20.95 -16.08
N ARG A 100 -10.47 -21.68 -15.19
CA ARG A 100 -10.58 -23.13 -14.98
C ARG A 100 -11.37 -23.48 -13.72
N GLY A 101 -11.92 -22.47 -13.04
CA GLY A 101 -12.53 -22.57 -11.73
C GLY A 101 -13.98 -23.06 -11.72
N LEU A 102 -14.48 -23.34 -10.51
CA LEU A 102 -15.85 -23.78 -10.21
C LEU A 102 -16.92 -22.69 -10.45
N ASN A 103 -16.51 -21.45 -10.71
CA ASN A 103 -17.40 -20.35 -11.09
C ASN A 103 -18.56 -20.09 -10.10
N LYS A 104 -18.35 -20.34 -8.79
CA LYS A 104 -19.35 -20.04 -7.76
C LYS A 104 -19.61 -18.53 -7.66
N ARG A 105 -20.79 -18.15 -7.17
CA ARG A 105 -21.11 -16.73 -6.93
C ARG A 105 -20.25 -16.24 -5.77
N THR A 106 -19.67 -15.04 -5.89
CA THR A 106 -18.90 -14.44 -4.80
C THR A 106 -19.82 -14.19 -3.60
N PRO A 107 -19.54 -14.79 -2.42
CA PRO A 107 -20.39 -14.63 -1.26
C PRO A 107 -20.38 -13.16 -0.78
N ARG A 108 -21.43 -12.75 -0.07
CA ARG A 108 -21.55 -11.37 0.44
C ARG A 108 -20.41 -11.00 1.40
N TRP A 109 -19.97 -11.95 2.23
CA TRP A 109 -18.89 -11.71 3.20
C TRP A 109 -17.57 -11.32 2.53
N VAL A 110 -17.20 -11.97 1.41
CA VAL A 110 -15.99 -11.64 0.63
C VAL A 110 -16.07 -10.24 0.04
N ARG A 111 -17.27 -9.75 -0.28
CA ARG A 111 -17.44 -8.41 -0.89
C ARG A 111 -17.41 -7.27 0.12
N TRP A 112 -17.21 -7.55 1.40
CA TRP A 112 -17.13 -6.53 2.43
C TRP A 112 -15.92 -5.63 2.22
N SER A 113 -16.13 -4.32 2.29
CA SER A 113 -15.13 -3.30 1.96
C SER A 113 -14.06 -3.12 3.02
N GLY A 114 -14.26 -3.63 4.23
CA GLY A 114 -13.25 -3.59 5.30
C GLY A 114 -12.14 -4.62 5.17
N TRP A 115 -12.30 -5.64 4.30
CA TRP A 115 -11.30 -6.70 4.13
C TRP A 115 -9.90 -6.19 3.79
N PRO A 116 -9.70 -5.28 2.81
CA PRO A 116 -8.37 -4.76 2.50
C PRO A 116 -7.73 -4.06 3.70
N THR A 117 -8.52 -3.34 4.50
CA THR A 117 -8.02 -2.62 5.67
C THR A 117 -7.57 -3.59 6.77
N ILE A 118 -8.41 -4.57 7.10
CA ILE A 118 -8.05 -5.58 8.10
C ILE A 118 -6.88 -6.44 7.62
N ALA A 119 -6.91 -6.87 6.35
CA ALA A 119 -5.84 -7.66 5.77
C ALA A 119 -4.50 -6.90 5.78
N PHE A 120 -4.50 -5.60 5.46
CA PHE A 120 -3.31 -4.76 5.59
C PHE A 120 -2.78 -4.75 7.02
N ILE A 121 -3.65 -4.46 8.01
CA ILE A 121 -3.23 -4.40 9.42
C ILE A 121 -2.65 -5.74 9.88
N LEU A 122 -3.36 -6.84 9.63
CA LEU A 122 -2.93 -8.18 10.03
C LEU A 122 -1.62 -8.58 9.35
N THR A 123 -1.49 -8.35 8.04
CA THR A 123 -0.27 -8.74 7.31
C THR A 123 0.93 -7.87 7.69
N THR A 124 0.75 -6.57 7.95
CA THR A 124 1.81 -5.71 8.45
C THR A 124 2.28 -6.17 9.83
N VAL A 125 1.36 -6.39 10.78
CA VAL A 125 1.70 -6.85 12.13
C VAL A 125 2.37 -8.22 12.08
N TYR A 126 1.77 -9.16 11.38
CA TYR A 126 2.31 -10.51 11.26
C TYR A 126 3.69 -10.53 10.60
N GLY A 127 3.89 -9.72 9.55
CA GLY A 127 5.19 -9.59 8.90
C GLY A 127 6.30 -9.04 9.81
N GLN A 128 5.96 -8.18 10.77
CA GLN A 128 6.92 -7.70 11.79
C GLN A 128 7.24 -8.79 12.83
N LEU A 129 6.24 -9.59 13.22
CA LEU A 129 6.43 -10.65 14.22
C LEU A 129 7.32 -11.81 13.75
N ILE A 130 7.33 -12.10 12.45
CA ILE A 130 8.13 -13.19 11.84
C ILE A 130 9.37 -12.67 11.09
N SER A 131 9.71 -11.38 11.21
CA SER A 131 10.84 -10.75 10.52
C SER A 131 10.87 -11.04 9.01
N VAL A 132 9.74 -10.78 8.32
CA VAL A 132 9.53 -11.12 6.89
C VAL A 132 10.58 -10.52 5.93
N TYR A 133 11.22 -9.43 6.35
CA TYR A 133 12.24 -8.74 5.57
C TYR A 133 13.59 -9.44 5.60
N ASP A 134 13.87 -10.25 6.62
CA ASP A 134 15.19 -10.83 6.88
C ASP A 134 15.24 -12.33 6.52
N TYR A 135 14.10 -13.05 6.64
CA TYR A 135 14.05 -14.50 6.42
C TYR A 135 13.23 -14.91 5.19
N ALA A 136 13.85 -15.71 4.30
CA ALA A 136 13.20 -16.22 3.09
C ALA A 136 12.01 -17.14 3.39
N GLN A 137 12.08 -17.95 4.44
CA GLN A 137 10.97 -18.83 4.86
C GLN A 137 9.75 -18.02 5.31
N ALA A 138 9.96 -16.94 6.06
CA ALA A 138 8.90 -16.01 6.45
C ALA A 138 8.29 -15.30 5.23
N ALA A 139 9.13 -14.87 4.27
CA ALA A 139 8.66 -14.29 3.01
C ALA A 139 7.82 -15.30 2.19
N LEU A 140 8.28 -16.55 2.07
CA LEU A 140 7.52 -17.63 1.40
C LEU A 140 6.19 -17.90 2.09
N LEU A 141 6.14 -17.89 3.43
CA LEU A 141 4.92 -18.12 4.18
C LEU A 141 3.87 -17.04 3.90
N ILE A 142 4.24 -15.76 3.97
CA ILE A 142 3.31 -14.65 3.74
C ILE A 142 2.97 -14.50 2.25
N LEU A 143 3.97 -14.36 1.38
CA LEU A 143 3.76 -14.05 -0.04
C LEU A 143 3.33 -15.31 -0.82
N GLY A 144 3.87 -16.48 -0.49
CA GLY A 144 3.44 -17.75 -1.06
C GLY A 144 2.04 -18.13 -0.55
N GLY A 145 1.78 -17.93 0.74
CA GLY A 145 0.45 -18.11 1.34
C GLY A 145 -0.61 -17.21 0.70
N SER A 146 -0.32 -15.91 0.51
CA SER A 146 -1.22 -14.99 -0.20
C SER A 146 -1.43 -15.41 -1.66
N THR A 147 -0.39 -15.90 -2.34
CA THR A 147 -0.48 -16.41 -3.72
C THR A 147 -1.40 -17.62 -3.81
N VAL A 148 -1.25 -18.61 -2.92
CA VAL A 148 -2.13 -19.80 -2.87
C VAL A 148 -3.56 -19.38 -2.56
N ALA A 149 -3.76 -18.49 -1.58
CA ALA A 149 -5.09 -17.97 -1.25
C ALA A 149 -5.72 -17.22 -2.44
N ALA A 150 -4.94 -16.42 -3.17
CA ALA A 150 -5.38 -15.73 -4.37
C ALA A 150 -5.81 -16.71 -5.48
N MET A 151 -5.07 -17.81 -5.64
CA MET A 151 -5.42 -18.86 -6.59
C MET A 151 -6.69 -19.61 -6.16
N LEU A 152 -6.83 -19.97 -4.88
CA LEU A 152 -8.03 -20.63 -4.37
C LEU A 152 -9.27 -19.76 -4.54
N VAL A 153 -9.20 -18.47 -4.20
CA VAL A 153 -10.31 -17.52 -4.38
C VAL A 153 -10.63 -17.34 -5.87
N GLY A 154 -9.62 -17.26 -6.74
CA GLY A 154 -9.78 -17.23 -8.19
C GLY A 154 -10.48 -18.48 -8.72
N PHE A 155 -10.05 -19.66 -8.28
CA PHE A 155 -10.63 -20.94 -8.65
C PHE A 155 -12.08 -21.09 -8.18
N LEU A 156 -12.40 -20.67 -6.97
CA LEU A 156 -13.76 -20.80 -6.42
C LEU A 156 -14.73 -19.77 -7.00
N TYR A 157 -14.33 -18.49 -7.06
CA TYR A 157 -15.24 -17.36 -7.26
C TYR A 157 -14.92 -16.46 -8.47
N GLY A 158 -13.85 -16.74 -9.22
CA GLY A 158 -13.28 -15.78 -10.15
C GLY A 158 -14.08 -15.53 -11.44
N ARG A 159 -14.62 -16.55 -12.13
CA ARG A 159 -15.39 -16.38 -13.40
C ARG A 159 -14.66 -15.52 -14.45
N GLY A 160 -13.36 -15.71 -14.61
CA GLY A 160 -12.53 -14.87 -15.49
C GLY A 160 -12.31 -13.44 -14.97
N LYS A 161 -12.43 -13.22 -13.65
CA LYS A 161 -12.30 -11.95 -12.94
C LYS A 161 -11.37 -12.09 -11.74
N ARG A 162 -10.76 -10.97 -11.34
CA ARG A 162 -9.80 -10.88 -10.22
C ARG A 162 -10.49 -10.49 -8.91
N VAL A 163 -11.28 -11.41 -8.36
CA VAL A 163 -12.03 -11.20 -7.10
C VAL A 163 -11.09 -10.96 -5.91
N TRP A 164 -10.00 -11.74 -5.81
CA TRP A 164 -8.97 -11.57 -4.76
C TRP A 164 -8.41 -10.15 -4.75
N CYS A 165 -7.92 -9.68 -5.89
CA CYS A 165 -7.31 -8.36 -6.01
C CYS A 165 -8.27 -7.21 -5.66
N ARG A 166 -9.58 -7.39 -5.90
CA ARG A 166 -10.58 -6.37 -5.59
C ARG A 166 -10.89 -6.32 -4.10
N HIS A 167 -11.05 -7.46 -3.45
CA HIS A 167 -11.69 -7.52 -2.14
C HIS A 167 -10.80 -8.01 -0.99
N LEU A 168 -9.83 -8.88 -1.24
CA LEU A 168 -9.10 -9.59 -0.18
C LEU A 168 -7.59 -9.30 -0.17
N CYS A 169 -7.04 -8.81 -1.28
CA CYS A 169 -5.62 -8.48 -1.37
C CYS A 169 -5.25 -7.41 -0.31
N PRO A 170 -4.30 -7.69 0.60
CA PRO A 170 -3.96 -6.81 1.72
C PRO A 170 -3.56 -5.39 1.29
N VAL A 171 -2.83 -5.29 0.18
CA VAL A 171 -2.32 -4.02 -0.34
C VAL A 171 -3.30 -3.32 -1.28
N SER A 172 -4.47 -3.90 -1.55
CA SER A 172 -5.42 -3.34 -2.53
C SER A 172 -5.91 -1.94 -2.14
N GLY A 173 -6.26 -1.74 -0.87
CA GLY A 173 -6.73 -0.44 -0.37
C GLY A 173 -5.64 0.63 -0.41
N VAL A 174 -4.41 0.27 -0.03
CA VAL A 174 -3.25 1.17 -0.10
C VAL A 174 -2.99 1.59 -1.55
N PHE A 175 -2.98 0.63 -2.48
CA PHE A 175 -2.79 0.92 -3.90
C PHE A 175 -3.95 1.72 -4.49
N ALA A 176 -5.18 1.51 -4.03
CA ALA A 176 -6.33 2.32 -4.44
C ALA A 176 -6.16 3.77 -4.01
N LEU A 177 -5.70 4.04 -2.78
CA LEU A 177 -5.43 5.39 -2.28
C LEU A 177 -4.30 6.06 -3.07
N LEU A 178 -3.16 5.39 -3.25
CA LEU A 178 -2.02 5.94 -3.99
C LEU A 178 -2.33 6.20 -5.48
N ALA A 179 -3.13 5.34 -6.11
CA ALA A 179 -3.52 5.50 -7.51
C ALA A 179 -4.37 6.75 -7.77
N ARG A 180 -4.97 7.36 -6.73
CA ARG A 180 -5.67 8.65 -6.85
C ARG A 180 -4.71 9.78 -7.24
N LEU A 181 -3.43 9.68 -6.88
CA LEU A 181 -2.38 10.64 -7.24
C LEU A 181 -1.88 10.49 -8.68
N ALA A 182 -2.27 9.42 -9.38
CA ALA A 182 -1.72 9.13 -10.70
C ALA A 182 -2.10 10.19 -11.75
N PRO A 183 -1.11 10.79 -12.44
CA PRO A 183 -1.35 11.71 -13.55
C PRO A 183 -1.93 11.00 -14.78
N VAL A 184 -1.70 9.69 -14.93
CA VAL A 184 -2.22 8.90 -16.05
C VAL A 184 -3.45 8.10 -15.60
N HIS A 185 -4.55 8.20 -16.36
CA HIS A 185 -5.79 7.47 -16.08
C HIS A 185 -6.59 7.17 -17.35
N TYR A 186 -7.43 6.13 -17.29
CA TYR A 186 -8.42 5.90 -18.33
C TYR A 186 -9.61 6.82 -18.10
N LYS A 187 -9.83 7.75 -19.03
CA LYS A 187 -11.01 8.61 -19.06
C LYS A 187 -12.11 7.91 -19.82
N VAL A 188 -13.33 7.99 -19.29
CA VAL A 188 -14.54 7.46 -19.92
C VAL A 188 -15.48 8.61 -20.24
N ASP A 189 -15.96 8.61 -21.49
CA ASP A 189 -17.05 9.44 -21.95
C ASP A 189 -18.34 8.61 -21.89
N GLU A 190 -19.17 8.87 -20.87
CA GLU A 190 -20.39 8.10 -20.63
C GLU A 190 -21.40 8.26 -21.79
N GLN A 191 -21.47 9.43 -22.41
CA GLN A 191 -22.37 9.66 -23.54
C GLN A 191 -21.94 8.81 -24.74
N ARG A 192 -20.66 8.87 -25.13
CA ARG A 192 -20.14 8.04 -26.23
C ARG A 192 -20.23 6.55 -25.92
N TRP A 193 -20.09 6.15 -24.65
CA TRP A 193 -20.25 4.76 -24.23
C TRP A 193 -21.68 4.25 -24.45
N LEU A 194 -22.69 5.09 -24.17
CA LEU A 194 -24.11 4.77 -24.35
C LEU A 194 -24.54 4.81 -25.81
N GLU A 195 -24.03 5.77 -26.60
CA GLU A 195 -24.32 5.86 -28.04
C GLU A 195 -23.95 4.57 -28.79
N ASN A 196 -22.84 3.92 -28.40
CA ASN A 196 -22.36 2.65 -28.98
C ASN A 196 -22.49 2.61 -30.52
N ARG A 197 -22.02 3.67 -31.20
CA ARG A 197 -22.13 3.82 -32.65
C ARG A 197 -21.57 2.61 -33.40
N GLU A 198 -22.07 2.37 -34.60
CA GLU A 198 -21.60 1.26 -35.44
C GLU A 198 -20.09 1.33 -35.71
N PRO A 199 -19.38 0.18 -35.74
CA PRO A 199 -19.87 -1.16 -35.46
C PRO A 199 -20.08 -1.39 -33.95
N HIS A 200 -21.20 -2.00 -33.57
CA HIS A 200 -21.51 -2.27 -32.16
C HIS A 200 -20.45 -3.17 -31.51
N LEU A 201 -19.75 -2.64 -30.50
CA LEU A 201 -18.71 -3.38 -29.79
C LEU A 201 -19.25 -4.02 -28.50
N PRO A 202 -18.99 -5.33 -28.26
CA PRO A 202 -19.38 -5.99 -27.04
C PRO A 202 -18.65 -5.39 -25.83
N THR A 203 -19.26 -5.48 -24.65
CA THR A 203 -18.62 -4.96 -23.42
C THR A 203 -17.33 -5.74 -23.13
N PRO A 204 -16.20 -5.05 -22.93
CA PRO A 204 -14.92 -5.71 -22.67
C PRO A 204 -14.94 -6.45 -21.31
N ASN A 205 -14.16 -7.54 -21.22
CA ASN A 205 -13.94 -8.20 -19.94
C ASN A 205 -13.04 -7.35 -19.03
N CYS A 206 -13.64 -6.56 -18.13
CA CYS A 206 -12.91 -5.88 -17.07
C CYS A 206 -12.55 -6.84 -15.92
N ALA A 207 -11.26 -7.10 -15.73
CA ALA A 207 -10.73 -8.02 -14.73
C ALA A 207 -11.15 -7.67 -13.28
N PRO A 208 -11.07 -6.40 -12.81
CA PRO A 208 -11.54 -6.01 -11.47
C PRO A 208 -13.06 -5.78 -11.34
N LEU A 209 -13.90 -6.18 -12.32
CA LEU A 209 -15.37 -6.06 -12.23
C LEU A 209 -15.89 -4.62 -12.05
N ILE A 210 -15.18 -3.61 -12.54
CA ILE A 210 -15.65 -2.21 -12.42
C ILE A 210 -16.73 -1.91 -13.46
N ASP A 211 -17.68 -1.03 -13.10
CA ASP A 211 -18.58 -0.42 -14.08
C ASP A 211 -17.78 0.61 -14.88
N ILE A 212 -17.32 0.22 -16.08
CA ILE A 212 -16.49 1.07 -16.94
C ILE A 212 -17.24 2.35 -17.30
N ARG A 213 -18.56 2.27 -17.54
CA ARG A 213 -19.39 3.41 -17.97
C ARG A 213 -19.28 4.59 -17.01
N ARG A 214 -19.30 4.31 -15.70
CA ARG A 214 -19.33 5.31 -14.62
C ARG A 214 -17.95 5.53 -13.98
N MET A 215 -16.88 5.09 -14.63
CA MET A 215 -15.54 5.19 -14.07
C MET A 215 -15.04 6.64 -14.11
N GLN A 216 -14.81 7.22 -12.93
CA GLN A 216 -14.33 8.60 -12.77
C GLN A 216 -12.91 8.70 -12.19
N GLY A 217 -12.33 7.59 -11.72
CA GLY A 217 -11.05 7.57 -11.01
C GLY A 217 -10.27 6.26 -11.17
N ASN A 218 -9.07 6.25 -10.60
CA ASN A 218 -8.12 5.15 -10.72
C ASN A 218 -8.13 4.18 -9.54
N ALA A 219 -8.79 4.52 -8.42
CA ALA A 219 -8.77 3.71 -7.20
C ALA A 219 -9.09 2.21 -7.44
N ASN A 220 -10.10 1.93 -8.27
CA ASN A 220 -10.54 0.57 -8.59
C ASN A 220 -10.03 0.06 -9.95
N CYS A 221 -9.42 0.91 -10.78
CA CYS A 221 -8.98 0.56 -12.12
C CYS A 221 -7.55 0.01 -12.09
N HIS A 222 -7.35 -1.23 -12.57
CA HIS A 222 -6.03 -1.85 -12.69
C HIS A 222 -5.19 -1.36 -13.89
N ALA A 223 -5.65 -0.32 -14.60
CA ALA A 223 -4.98 0.27 -15.75
C ALA A 223 -4.45 -0.75 -16.80
N CYS A 224 -5.13 -1.90 -16.97
CA CYS A 224 -4.66 -3.01 -17.80
C CYS A 224 -4.85 -2.83 -19.32
N GLY A 225 -5.43 -1.71 -19.77
CA GLY A 225 -5.63 -1.39 -21.18
C GLY A 225 -6.68 -2.17 -21.97
N ARG A 226 -7.28 -3.23 -21.43
CA ARG A 226 -8.28 -4.06 -22.15
C ARG A 226 -9.50 -3.28 -22.65
N CYS A 227 -9.86 -2.19 -21.99
CA CYS A 227 -10.97 -1.33 -22.36
C CYS A 227 -10.57 -0.14 -23.26
N SER A 228 -9.29 0.04 -23.59
CA SER A 228 -8.84 1.16 -24.43
C SER A 228 -9.49 1.12 -25.82
N GLY A 229 -9.92 2.28 -26.31
CA GLY A 229 -10.57 2.44 -27.61
C GLY A 229 -11.99 1.86 -27.71
N GLN A 230 -12.54 1.31 -26.62
CA GLN A 230 -13.89 0.74 -26.64
C GLN A 230 -14.92 1.83 -26.88
N ARG A 231 -15.71 1.66 -27.95
CA ARG A 231 -16.78 2.58 -28.41
C ARG A 231 -16.28 4.00 -28.70
N GLY A 232 -14.96 4.20 -28.86
CA GLY A 232 -14.34 5.52 -28.83
C GLY A 232 -14.56 6.30 -27.52
N ALA A 233 -15.09 5.64 -26.49
CA ALA A 233 -15.50 6.26 -25.24
C ALA A 233 -14.43 6.17 -24.15
N VAL A 234 -13.50 5.20 -24.27
CA VAL A 234 -12.46 4.96 -23.27
C VAL A 234 -11.09 5.25 -23.86
N GLN A 235 -10.35 6.16 -23.25
CA GLN A 235 -9.01 6.50 -23.69
C GLN A 235 -8.08 6.77 -22.51
N LEU A 236 -6.81 6.38 -22.65
CA LEU A 236 -5.77 6.75 -21.70
C LEU A 236 -5.47 8.25 -21.86
N SER A 237 -5.51 8.99 -20.75
CA SER A 237 -5.35 10.44 -20.76
C SER A 237 -4.61 10.93 -19.52
N ALA A 238 -3.97 12.10 -19.66
CA ALA A 238 -3.35 12.78 -18.56
C ALA A 238 -4.36 13.64 -17.79
N ARG A 239 -4.15 13.74 -16.48
CA ARG A 239 -4.81 14.66 -15.56
C ARG A 239 -3.80 15.18 -14.56
N SER A 240 -4.16 16.25 -13.86
CA SER A 240 -3.38 16.67 -12.69
C SER A 240 -3.42 15.57 -11.62
N PRO A 241 -2.29 15.26 -10.95
CA PRO A 241 -2.24 14.40 -9.77
C PRO A 241 -3.26 14.77 -8.68
N ASN A 242 -3.66 16.05 -8.64
CA ASN A 242 -4.59 16.57 -7.64
C ASN A 242 -6.06 16.38 -8.04
N ALA A 243 -6.35 16.12 -9.31
CA ALA A 243 -7.70 16.20 -9.87
C ALA A 243 -8.64 15.16 -9.26
N GLU A 244 -8.21 13.91 -9.08
CA GLU A 244 -9.08 12.87 -8.51
C GLU A 244 -9.45 13.21 -7.07
N ILE A 245 -8.47 13.59 -6.24
CA ILE A 245 -8.73 13.98 -4.85
C ILE A 245 -9.64 15.21 -4.84
N LEU A 246 -9.33 16.29 -5.55
CA LEU A 246 -10.07 17.55 -5.46
C LEU A 246 -11.48 17.52 -6.08
N ILE A 247 -11.71 16.74 -7.13
CA ILE A 247 -12.97 16.73 -7.90
C ILE A 247 -13.82 15.51 -7.55
N VAL A 248 -13.24 14.31 -7.61
CA VAL A 248 -13.98 13.04 -7.46
C VAL A 248 -14.10 12.66 -5.98
N GLY A 249 -13.11 13.01 -5.16
CA GLY A 249 -13.07 12.68 -3.73
C GLY A 249 -14.25 13.21 -2.91
N GLY A 250 -14.91 14.29 -3.35
CA GLY A 250 -16.10 14.83 -2.69
C GLY A 250 -17.44 14.33 -3.26
N GLN A 251 -17.43 13.61 -4.39
CA GLN A 251 -18.64 13.14 -5.09
C GLN A 251 -18.93 11.66 -4.85
N GLN A 252 -17.90 10.86 -4.62
CA GLN A 252 -18.04 9.45 -4.29
C GLN A 252 -18.36 9.33 -2.81
N GLN A 253 -19.36 8.51 -2.45
CA GLN A 253 -19.48 7.98 -1.08
C GLN A 253 -18.19 7.19 -0.84
N SER A 254 -17.17 7.89 -0.35
CA SER A 254 -15.90 7.27 -0.02
C SER A 254 -16.22 6.34 1.13
N ASP A 255 -15.84 5.08 1.02
CA ASP A 255 -16.12 4.18 2.12
C ASP A 255 -15.29 4.65 3.33
N HIS A 256 -15.89 4.68 4.52
CA HIS A 256 -15.20 5.04 5.76
C HIS A 256 -13.90 4.22 5.96
N TRP A 257 -13.84 3.03 5.38
CA TRP A 257 -12.65 2.18 5.30
C TRP A 257 -11.44 2.81 4.61
N ASP A 258 -11.62 3.66 3.59
CA ASP A 258 -10.52 4.37 2.92
C ASP A 258 -9.84 5.33 3.91
N SER A 259 -10.63 6.12 4.64
CA SER A 259 -10.11 7.03 5.66
C SER A 259 -9.52 6.29 6.86
N THR A 260 -10.13 5.16 7.25
CA THR A 260 -9.63 4.32 8.35
C THR A 260 -8.27 3.71 7.98
N LEU A 261 -8.17 3.13 6.78
CA LEU A 261 -6.92 2.59 6.26
C LEU A 261 -5.85 3.66 6.15
N LEU A 262 -6.19 4.86 5.66
CA LEU A 262 -5.21 5.92 5.53
C LEU A 262 -4.67 6.39 6.89
N LEU A 263 -5.55 6.72 7.84
CA LEU A 263 -5.16 7.30 9.12
C LEU A 263 -4.52 6.27 10.06
N PHE A 264 -5.21 5.14 10.28
CA PHE A 264 -4.78 4.13 11.24
C PHE A 264 -3.82 3.12 10.64
N GLY A 265 -3.97 2.76 9.36
CA GLY A 265 -3.10 1.78 8.69
C GLY A 265 -1.85 2.41 8.07
N MET A 266 -2.01 3.17 7.00
CA MET A 266 -0.90 3.71 6.20
C MET A 266 -0.04 4.73 6.94
N ILE A 267 -0.66 5.55 7.81
CA ILE A 267 0.07 6.53 8.60
C ILE A 267 0.43 5.95 9.98
N GLY A 268 -0.57 5.64 10.81
CA GLY A 268 -0.32 5.21 12.19
C GLY A 268 0.42 3.88 12.33
N LEU A 269 -0.18 2.79 11.82
CA LEU A 269 0.36 1.43 11.96
C LEU A 269 1.70 1.29 11.24
N ALA A 270 1.81 1.78 10.00
CA ALA A 270 3.05 1.69 9.25
C ALA A 270 4.18 2.45 9.95
N MET A 271 3.92 3.64 10.50
CA MET A 271 4.92 4.38 11.25
C MET A 271 5.37 3.59 12.48
N GLY A 272 4.45 3.00 13.25
CA GLY A 272 4.80 2.10 14.37
C GLY A 272 5.63 0.89 13.93
N ALA A 273 5.23 0.25 12.82
CA ALA A 273 5.90 -0.92 12.26
C ALA A 273 7.32 -0.63 11.76
N PHE A 274 7.62 0.59 11.30
CA PHE A 274 8.97 0.97 10.90
C PHE A 274 9.81 1.56 12.04
N GLN A 275 9.17 2.09 13.10
CA GLN A 275 9.85 2.78 14.20
C GLN A 275 10.29 1.87 15.34
N TRP A 276 9.59 0.76 15.60
CA TRP A 276 9.79 -0.01 16.83
C TRP A 276 11.22 -0.50 17.03
N THR A 277 11.92 -0.84 15.94
CA THR A 277 13.32 -1.33 15.96
C THR A 277 14.34 -0.28 16.39
N VAL A 278 14.00 1.01 16.25
CA VAL A 278 14.91 2.14 16.56
C VAL A 278 14.38 3.04 17.68
N SER A 279 13.25 2.69 18.29
CA SER A 279 12.56 3.54 19.26
C SER A 279 13.10 3.34 20.67
N PRO A 280 13.66 4.38 21.32
CA PRO A 280 14.04 4.30 22.73
C PRO A 280 12.83 4.01 23.63
N TRP A 281 11.64 4.49 23.26
CA TRP A 281 10.41 4.24 24.01
C TRP A 281 10.02 2.76 24.01
N PHE A 282 10.25 2.07 22.89
CA PHE A 282 10.04 0.61 22.82
C PHE A 282 11.00 -0.12 23.76
N ILE A 283 12.28 0.27 23.77
CA ILE A 283 13.30 -0.32 24.65
C ILE A 283 12.92 -0.11 26.11
N THR A 284 12.56 1.11 26.52
CA THR A 284 12.13 1.41 27.89
C THR A 284 10.88 0.62 28.28
N LEU A 285 9.88 0.53 27.39
CA LEU A 285 8.66 -0.24 27.64
C LEU A 285 8.98 -1.73 27.87
N LYS A 286 9.83 -2.31 27.00
CA LYS A 286 10.24 -3.71 27.10
C LYS A 286 11.03 -3.97 28.39
N GLN A 287 11.99 -3.11 28.72
CA GLN A 287 12.79 -3.23 29.94
C GLN A 287 11.94 -3.15 31.20
N ALA A 288 11.06 -2.14 31.30
CA ALA A 288 10.16 -2.00 32.44
C ALA A 288 9.19 -3.20 32.59
N ALA A 289 8.70 -3.75 31.47
CA ALA A 289 7.87 -4.94 31.50
C ALA A 289 8.65 -6.19 31.92
N ALA A 290 9.89 -6.34 31.46
CA ALA A 290 10.77 -7.44 31.87
C ALA A 290 11.09 -7.38 33.37
N GLU A 291 11.49 -6.21 33.89
CA GLU A 291 11.73 -5.97 35.32
C GLU A 291 10.50 -6.31 36.15
N TRP A 292 9.32 -5.82 35.75
CA TRP A 292 8.06 -6.08 36.45
C TRP A 292 7.69 -7.57 36.52
N LEU A 293 8.04 -8.34 35.48
CA LEU A 293 7.82 -9.80 35.41
C LEU A 293 8.80 -10.56 36.30
N VAL A 294 10.07 -10.18 36.28
CA VAL A 294 11.13 -10.77 37.11
C VAL A 294 10.85 -10.52 38.59
N ASP A 295 10.45 -9.30 38.96
CA ASP A 295 10.07 -8.94 40.35
C ASP A 295 8.88 -9.75 40.90
N ARG A 296 8.14 -10.45 40.02
CA ARG A 296 6.99 -11.30 40.37
C ARG A 296 7.24 -12.78 40.15
N ASP A 297 8.48 -13.18 39.87
CA ASP A 297 8.87 -14.55 39.55
C ASP A 297 8.11 -15.16 38.35
N ILE A 298 7.72 -14.33 37.37
CA ILE A 298 6.99 -14.77 36.16
C ILE A 298 7.97 -14.85 34.97
N PHE A 299 8.52 -16.03 34.71
CA PHE A 299 9.56 -16.21 33.68
C PHE A 299 9.08 -16.68 32.31
N TRP A 300 7.90 -17.30 32.22
CA TRP A 300 7.41 -17.86 30.95
C TRP A 300 7.35 -16.85 29.78
N PRO A 301 7.03 -15.54 29.97
CA PRO A 301 7.00 -14.60 28.84
C PRO A 301 8.39 -14.29 28.28
N LEU A 302 9.44 -14.56 29.06
CA LEU A 302 10.84 -14.32 28.67
C LEU A 302 11.43 -15.52 27.89
N GLU A 303 10.68 -16.61 27.75
CA GLU A 303 11.10 -17.76 26.97
C GLU A 303 10.93 -17.49 25.47
N ALA A 304 11.96 -17.82 24.69
CA ALA A 304 11.94 -17.76 23.23
C ALA A 304 11.64 -19.14 22.63
N ASN A 305 10.51 -19.75 23.02
CA ASN A 305 10.11 -21.10 22.59
C ASN A 305 8.94 -21.10 21.59
N ALA A 306 8.50 -19.93 21.13
CA ALA A 306 7.48 -19.82 20.10
C ALA A 306 8.00 -20.34 18.74
N PRO A 307 7.13 -20.97 17.93
CA PRO A 307 7.55 -21.47 16.63
C PRO A 307 7.80 -20.31 15.65
N TRP A 308 8.75 -20.50 14.72
CA TRP A 308 9.20 -19.48 13.75
C TRP A 308 8.08 -18.86 12.90
N TRP A 309 6.99 -19.60 12.67
CA TRP A 309 5.83 -19.13 11.90
C TRP A 309 4.90 -18.22 12.71
N LEU A 310 5.10 -18.10 14.03
CA LEU A 310 4.32 -17.22 14.90
C LEU A 310 5.16 -16.02 15.38
N LEU A 311 6.36 -16.30 15.88
CA LEU A 311 7.36 -15.31 16.29
C LEU A 311 8.71 -15.72 15.72
N THR A 312 9.54 -14.75 15.33
CA THR A 312 10.90 -15.00 14.83
C THR A 312 11.65 -15.93 15.77
N HIS A 313 12.12 -17.06 15.26
CA HIS A 313 12.83 -18.08 16.04
C HIS A 313 13.91 -18.75 15.19
N TYR A 314 15.06 -18.07 15.08
CA TYR A 314 16.24 -18.51 14.35
C TYR A 314 17.46 -18.48 15.29
N PRO A 315 17.56 -19.43 16.25
CA PRO A 315 18.65 -19.47 17.23
C PRO A 315 20.04 -19.58 16.57
N GLN A 316 20.13 -20.17 15.38
CA GLN A 316 21.37 -20.26 14.59
C GLN A 316 21.90 -18.88 14.15
N ALA A 317 21.02 -17.89 14.02
CA ALA A 317 21.34 -16.50 13.66
C ALA A 317 21.36 -15.56 14.89
N ASN A 318 21.25 -16.09 16.12
CA ASN A 318 21.08 -15.33 17.36
C ASN A 318 19.87 -14.36 17.33
N ASP A 319 18.83 -14.73 16.60
CA ASP A 319 17.63 -13.90 16.44
C ASP A 319 16.40 -14.73 16.79
N ALA A 320 15.95 -14.60 18.04
CA ALA A 320 14.77 -15.28 18.55
C ALA A 320 14.00 -14.34 19.46
N PHE A 321 12.71 -14.15 19.16
CA PHE A 321 11.80 -13.33 19.95
C PHE A 321 11.20 -14.15 21.09
N THR A 322 11.15 -13.52 22.25
CA THR A 322 10.40 -13.99 23.41
C THR A 322 8.91 -13.69 23.25
N TRP A 323 8.05 -14.30 24.07
CA TRP A 323 6.63 -13.92 24.11
C TRP A 323 6.44 -12.45 24.53
N LEU A 324 7.31 -11.94 25.41
CA LEU A 324 7.35 -10.54 25.79
C LEU A 324 7.68 -9.65 24.60
N ASP A 325 8.62 -10.04 23.74
CA ASP A 325 8.92 -9.31 22.51
C ASP A 325 7.70 -9.21 21.59
N GLY A 326 7.04 -10.35 21.36
CA GLY A 326 5.80 -10.38 20.59
C GLY A 326 4.74 -9.43 21.16
N ALA A 327 4.47 -9.50 22.47
CA ALA A 327 3.49 -8.65 23.14
C ALA A 327 3.89 -7.15 23.10
N ALA A 328 5.17 -6.83 23.30
CA ALA A 328 5.67 -5.47 23.25
C ALA A 328 5.58 -4.88 21.85
N ILE A 329 5.95 -5.64 20.81
CA ILE A 329 5.84 -5.23 19.40
C ILE A 329 4.39 -4.94 19.05
N LEU A 330 3.47 -5.84 19.40
CA LEU A 330 2.03 -5.63 19.20
C LEU A 330 1.54 -4.37 19.89
N THR A 331 1.87 -4.21 21.17
CA THR A 331 1.46 -3.05 21.98
C THR A 331 1.99 -1.75 21.39
N TYR A 332 3.24 -1.73 20.94
CA TYR A 332 3.85 -0.54 20.35
C TYR A 332 3.23 -0.19 18.99
N ILE A 333 3.08 -1.17 18.09
CA ILE A 333 2.54 -0.94 16.74
C ILE A 333 1.07 -0.51 16.81
N PHE A 334 0.24 -1.19 17.61
CA PHE A 334 -1.15 -0.79 17.80
C PHE A 334 -1.29 0.50 18.59
N GLY A 335 -0.43 0.72 19.59
CA GLY A 335 -0.35 1.98 20.33
C GLY A 335 -0.05 3.16 19.40
N ALA A 336 0.95 3.04 18.53
CA ALA A 336 1.27 4.05 17.52
C ALA A 336 0.11 4.28 16.55
N SER A 337 -0.54 3.20 16.08
CA SER A 337 -1.72 3.29 15.21
C SER A 337 -2.87 4.06 15.85
N LEU A 338 -3.20 3.75 17.11
CA LEU A 338 -4.28 4.39 17.87
C LEU A 338 -3.95 5.83 18.23
N LEU A 339 -2.72 6.10 18.68
CA LEU A 339 -2.29 7.45 19.08
C LEU A 339 -2.23 8.39 17.88
N VAL A 340 -1.51 8.01 16.82
CA VAL A 340 -1.30 8.86 15.65
C VAL A 340 -2.56 8.90 14.79
N GLY A 341 -3.16 7.74 14.50
CA GLY A 341 -4.41 7.66 13.74
C GLY A 341 -5.57 8.34 14.46
N GLY A 342 -5.67 8.15 15.78
CA GLY A 342 -6.67 8.80 16.63
C GLY A 342 -6.48 10.31 16.72
N ALA A 343 -5.24 10.79 16.90
CA ALA A 343 -4.95 12.22 16.88
C ALA A 343 -5.31 12.86 15.53
N LEU A 344 -4.93 12.24 14.41
CA LEU A 344 -5.32 12.72 13.08
C LEU A 344 -6.83 12.72 12.88
N TRP A 345 -7.51 11.65 13.30
CA TRP A 345 -8.97 11.56 13.24
C TRP A 345 -9.65 12.67 14.05
N LEU A 346 -9.16 12.94 15.27
CA LEU A 346 -9.67 14.01 16.14
C LEU A 346 -9.42 15.40 15.51
N LEU A 347 -8.23 15.65 14.98
CA LEU A 347 -7.88 16.92 14.33
C LEU A 347 -8.71 17.15 13.06
N LEU A 348 -8.90 16.14 12.23
CA LEU A 348 -9.75 16.22 11.04
C LEU A 348 -11.23 16.42 11.42
N ARG A 349 -11.72 15.74 12.47
CA ARG A 349 -13.08 15.99 12.99
C ARG A 349 -13.24 17.38 13.56
N ALA A 350 -12.23 17.91 14.26
CA ALA A 350 -12.21 19.29 14.74
C ALA A 350 -12.30 20.27 13.56
N ALA A 351 -11.50 20.06 12.50
CA ALA A 351 -11.54 20.87 11.28
C ALA A 351 -12.94 20.89 10.64
N VAL A 352 -13.57 19.71 10.48
CA VAL A 352 -14.92 19.58 9.91
C VAL A 352 -15.99 20.23 10.80
N ARG A 353 -15.87 20.11 12.13
CA ARG A 353 -16.76 20.80 13.09
C ARG A 353 -16.64 22.32 13.00
N VAL A 354 -15.43 22.85 12.91
CA VAL A 354 -15.18 24.30 12.73
C VAL A 354 -15.82 24.80 11.43
N MET A 355 -15.78 23.99 10.36
CA MET A 355 -16.43 24.28 9.09
C MET A 355 -17.96 24.11 9.13
N ARG A 356 -18.52 23.50 10.18
CA ARG A 356 -19.94 23.13 10.31
C ARG A 356 -20.41 22.25 9.14
N ARG A 357 -19.58 21.27 8.77
CA ARG A 357 -19.86 20.32 7.68
C ARG A 357 -20.04 18.89 8.21
N GLY A 358 -20.53 18.00 7.34
CA GLY A 358 -20.79 16.59 7.65
C GLY A 358 -19.65 15.64 7.28
N GLU A 359 -19.94 14.34 7.36
CA GLU A 359 -18.97 13.25 7.19
C GLU A 359 -18.31 13.20 5.79
N ASN A 360 -19.02 13.60 4.73
CA ASN A 360 -18.45 13.66 3.38
C ASN A 360 -17.20 14.56 3.31
N VAL A 361 -17.21 15.68 4.04
CA VAL A 361 -16.05 16.60 4.09
C VAL A 361 -14.91 16.00 4.91
N PHE A 362 -15.22 15.21 5.93
CA PHE A 362 -14.20 14.50 6.70
C PHE A 362 -13.46 13.49 5.82
N GLN A 363 -14.18 12.68 5.05
CA GLN A 363 -13.57 11.72 4.12
C GLN A 363 -12.74 12.42 3.05
N HIS A 364 -13.25 13.51 2.48
CA HIS A 364 -12.54 14.27 1.46
C HIS A 364 -11.27 14.93 2.02
N LEU A 365 -11.33 15.45 3.25
CA LEU A 365 -10.17 16.04 3.92
C LEU A 365 -9.14 14.97 4.30
N ALA A 366 -9.57 13.78 4.72
CA ALA A 366 -8.67 12.65 4.96
C ALA A 366 -7.90 12.28 3.68
N LEU A 367 -8.56 12.24 2.52
CA LEU A 367 -7.89 11.98 1.24
C LEU A 367 -6.80 13.01 0.89
N ALA A 368 -6.83 14.21 1.46
CA ALA A 368 -5.75 15.19 1.28
C ALA A 368 -4.42 14.73 1.91
N LEU A 369 -4.45 13.79 2.86
CA LEU A 369 -3.26 13.21 3.50
C LEU A 369 -2.66 12.02 2.74
N VAL A 370 -3.22 11.63 1.61
CA VAL A 370 -2.70 10.52 0.78
C VAL A 370 -1.24 10.74 0.36
N PRO A 371 -0.77 11.94 -0.07
CA PRO A 371 0.63 12.15 -0.38
C PRO A 371 1.55 11.89 0.81
N LEU A 372 1.14 12.32 2.01
CA LEU A 372 1.90 12.11 3.24
C LEU A 372 1.97 10.63 3.64
N GLY A 373 0.84 9.91 3.59
CA GLY A 373 0.82 8.46 3.85
C GLY A 373 1.65 7.68 2.82
N GLY A 374 1.58 8.06 1.54
CA GLY A 374 2.37 7.44 0.47
C GLY A 374 3.87 7.67 0.62
N ALA A 375 4.29 8.90 0.93
CA ALA A 375 5.68 9.22 1.20
C ALA A 375 6.20 8.48 2.43
N GLY A 376 5.42 8.39 3.51
CA GLY A 376 5.78 7.62 4.70
C GLY A 376 6.03 6.14 4.39
N LEU A 377 5.11 5.48 3.66
CA LEU A 377 5.31 4.08 3.24
C LEU A 377 6.55 3.90 2.36
N PHE A 378 6.78 4.82 1.42
CA PHE A 378 7.97 4.77 0.56
C PHE A 378 9.27 4.97 1.35
N LEU A 379 9.29 5.91 2.30
CA LEU A 379 10.43 6.17 3.18
C LEU A 379 10.73 4.97 4.08
N GLY A 380 9.69 4.37 4.65
CA GLY A 380 9.82 3.18 5.50
C GLY A 380 10.36 1.97 4.74
N LEU A 381 9.79 1.64 3.57
CA LEU A 381 10.29 0.51 2.76
C LEU A 381 11.67 0.76 2.15
N SER A 382 11.97 2.00 1.74
CA SER A 382 13.31 2.34 1.23
C SER A 382 14.38 2.36 2.32
N ALA A 383 14.01 2.36 3.61
CA ALA A 383 14.96 2.20 4.70
C ALA A 383 15.69 0.84 4.60
N THR A 384 14.99 -0.23 4.22
CA THR A 384 15.60 -1.54 3.97
C THR A 384 16.57 -1.49 2.80
N THR A 385 16.22 -0.82 1.69
CA THR A 385 17.12 -0.61 0.55
C THR A 385 18.40 0.10 0.97
N VAL A 386 18.27 1.20 1.74
CA VAL A 386 19.43 1.97 2.21
C VAL A 386 20.28 1.16 3.19
N LYS A 387 19.66 0.38 4.09
CA LYS A 387 20.35 -0.53 5.03
C LYS A 387 21.18 -1.56 4.26
N LEU A 388 20.56 -2.26 3.32
CA LEU A 388 21.21 -3.27 2.49
C LEU A 388 22.38 -2.69 1.67
N LEU A 389 22.18 -1.55 1.00
CA LEU A 389 23.26 -0.90 0.23
C LEU A 389 24.42 -0.40 1.12
N ARG A 390 24.15 0.00 2.36
CA ARG A 390 25.22 0.38 3.30
C ARG A 390 26.07 -0.81 3.73
N TYR A 391 25.48 -2.00 3.87
CA TYR A 391 26.25 -3.22 4.17
C TYR A 391 27.23 -3.58 3.04
N GLU A 392 26.90 -3.24 1.79
CA GLU A 392 27.80 -3.36 0.63
C GLU A 392 28.87 -2.25 0.54
N GLY A 393 28.96 -1.38 1.55
CA GLY A 393 29.98 -0.32 1.61
C GLY A 393 29.65 0.96 0.84
N PHE A 394 28.44 1.12 0.30
CA PHE A 394 28.06 2.36 -0.39
C PHE A 394 27.82 3.52 0.59
N LEU A 395 28.56 4.61 0.41
CA LEU A 395 28.37 5.86 1.15
C LEU A 395 27.16 6.64 0.61
N LEU A 396 25.98 6.38 1.18
CA LEU A 396 24.72 7.00 0.79
C LEU A 396 24.47 8.36 1.50
N ALA A 397 25.40 9.30 1.36
CA ALA A 397 25.27 10.64 1.95
C ALA A 397 24.04 11.42 1.41
N TRP A 398 23.65 11.17 0.16
CA TRP A 398 22.48 11.77 -0.47
C TRP A 398 21.14 11.26 0.06
N ALA A 399 21.12 10.11 0.75
CA ALA A 399 19.87 9.48 1.19
C ALA A 399 19.12 10.34 2.23
N GLN A 400 19.84 10.92 3.19
CA GLN A 400 19.21 11.76 4.22
C GLN A 400 18.58 13.05 3.66
N PRO A 401 19.27 13.87 2.84
CA PRO A 401 18.63 15.05 2.25
C PRO A 401 17.49 14.67 1.30
N ALA A 402 17.58 13.55 0.58
CA ALA A 402 16.48 13.06 -0.25
C ALA A 402 15.24 12.68 0.59
N ARG A 403 15.42 12.02 1.74
CA ARG A 403 14.34 11.69 2.68
C ARG A 403 13.66 12.96 3.21
N ALA A 404 14.46 13.95 3.62
CA ALA A 404 13.94 15.23 4.10
C ALA A 404 13.16 15.96 3.01
N ALA A 405 13.71 16.06 1.79
CA ALA A 405 13.05 16.71 0.66
C ALA A 405 11.72 16.02 0.32
N LEU A 406 11.68 14.69 0.32
CA LEU A 406 10.46 13.93 0.04
C LEU A 406 9.39 14.15 1.12
N LEU A 407 9.77 14.12 2.41
CA LEU A 407 8.86 14.34 3.52
C LEU A 407 8.29 15.77 3.51
N ILE A 408 9.15 16.78 3.34
CA ILE A 408 8.73 18.19 3.23
C ILE A 408 7.81 18.38 2.03
N GLY A 409 8.18 17.82 0.86
CA GLY A 409 7.35 17.87 -0.34
C GLY A 409 5.98 17.25 -0.14
N ALA A 410 5.91 16.10 0.55
CA ALA A 410 4.65 15.41 0.85
C ALA A 410 3.77 16.17 1.85
N VAL A 411 4.38 16.80 2.86
CA VAL A 411 3.68 17.70 3.80
C VAL A 411 3.11 18.90 3.07
N LEU A 412 3.93 19.62 2.29
CA LEU A 412 3.49 20.79 1.52
C LEU A 412 2.38 20.42 0.52
N TRP A 413 2.51 19.28 -0.15
CA TRP A 413 1.50 18.80 -1.08
C TRP A 413 0.18 18.47 -0.36
N SER A 414 0.24 17.80 0.79
CA SER A 414 -0.96 17.47 1.57
C SER A 414 -1.65 18.72 2.11
N LEU A 415 -0.88 19.72 2.57
CA LEU A 415 -1.40 21.03 2.98
C LEU A 415 -2.03 21.78 1.81
N TYR A 416 -1.40 21.78 0.64
CA TYR A 416 -1.95 22.37 -0.57
C TYR A 416 -3.31 21.73 -0.94
N LEU A 417 -3.40 20.40 -0.91
CA LEU A 417 -4.65 19.69 -1.15
C LEU A 417 -5.71 20.06 -0.10
N ALA A 418 -5.34 20.04 1.18
CA ALA A 418 -6.26 20.36 2.28
C ALA A 418 -6.82 21.78 2.15
N TRP A 419 -5.98 22.77 1.84
CA TRP A 419 -6.41 24.16 1.62
C TRP A 419 -7.44 24.27 0.51
N ASN A 420 -7.21 23.57 -0.61
CA ASN A 420 -8.14 23.55 -1.73
C ASN A 420 -9.45 22.81 -1.40
N VAL A 421 -9.39 21.69 -0.67
CA VAL A 421 -10.58 20.95 -0.21
C VAL A 421 -11.42 21.83 0.71
N ILE A 422 -10.81 22.48 1.70
CA ILE A 422 -11.50 23.39 2.63
C ILE A 422 -12.15 24.55 1.87
N SER A 423 -11.42 25.15 0.92
CA SER A 423 -11.91 26.28 0.11
C SER A 423 -13.11 25.88 -0.76
N ARG A 424 -13.10 24.69 -1.35
CA ARG A 424 -14.24 24.16 -2.15
C ARG A 424 -15.50 23.93 -1.33
N HIS A 425 -15.37 23.65 -0.03
CA HIS A 425 -16.51 23.42 0.86
C HIS A 425 -16.96 24.68 1.60
N GLY A 426 -16.56 25.87 1.13
CA GLY A 426 -17.06 27.15 1.64
C GLY A 426 -16.55 27.54 3.02
N GLY A 427 -15.37 27.07 3.42
CA GLY A 427 -14.67 27.65 4.55
C GLY A 427 -14.23 29.08 4.22
N ASN A 428 -14.88 30.08 4.83
CA ASN A 428 -14.56 31.50 4.62
C ASN A 428 -13.88 32.11 5.86
N GLY A 429 -12.96 33.07 5.63
CA GLY A 429 -12.31 33.85 6.67
C GLY A 429 -11.63 33.01 7.76
N LEU A 430 -11.94 33.32 9.02
CA LEU A 430 -11.34 32.69 10.20
C LEU A 430 -11.59 31.18 10.29
N ARG A 431 -12.77 30.70 9.87
CA ARG A 431 -13.10 29.25 9.90
C ARG A 431 -12.18 28.44 8.99
N ARG A 432 -11.79 29.01 7.85
CA ARG A 432 -10.83 28.37 6.93
C ARG A 432 -9.46 28.24 7.59
N LEU A 433 -8.97 29.31 8.21
CA LEU A 433 -7.68 29.33 8.88
C LEU A 433 -7.64 28.34 10.05
N LEU A 434 -8.69 28.32 10.88
CA LEU A 434 -8.79 27.38 12.00
C LEU A 434 -8.88 25.92 11.54
N ALA A 435 -9.69 25.62 10.53
CA ALA A 435 -9.76 24.26 9.97
C ALA A 435 -8.43 23.83 9.34
N PHE A 436 -7.76 24.74 8.64
CA PHE A 436 -6.43 24.49 8.08
C PHE A 436 -5.37 24.29 9.15
N ALA A 437 -5.42 25.05 10.25
CA ALA A 437 -4.52 24.90 11.39
C ALA A 437 -4.63 23.49 12.02
N CYS A 438 -5.85 22.94 12.14
CA CYS A 438 -6.03 21.57 12.60
C CYS A 438 -5.35 20.53 11.67
N VAL A 439 -5.48 20.70 10.35
CA VAL A 439 -4.81 19.81 9.38
C VAL A 439 -3.29 19.99 9.43
N ASN A 440 -2.82 21.24 9.58
CA ASN A 440 -1.41 21.56 9.71
C ASN A 440 -0.78 20.90 10.94
N ALA A 441 -1.46 20.97 12.09
CA ALA A 441 -1.06 20.25 13.29
C ALA A 441 -0.96 18.73 13.05
N GLY A 442 -1.89 18.15 12.28
CA GLY A 442 -1.84 16.74 11.89
C GLY A 442 -0.64 16.40 11.01
N CYS A 443 -0.35 17.22 10.00
CA CYS A 443 0.84 17.05 9.16
C CYS A 443 2.14 17.21 9.97
N ALA A 444 2.18 18.17 10.91
CA ALA A 444 3.30 18.37 11.81
C ALA A 444 3.53 17.17 12.73
N LEU A 445 2.46 16.59 13.30
CA LEU A 445 2.54 15.36 14.12
C LEU A 445 3.19 14.21 13.35
N VAL A 446 2.74 13.96 12.12
CA VAL A 446 3.28 12.88 11.28
C VAL A 446 4.71 13.19 10.84
N GLY A 447 4.99 14.45 10.46
CA GLY A 447 6.33 14.90 10.11
C GLY A 447 7.31 14.75 11.27
N TYR A 448 6.89 15.07 12.49
CA TYR A 448 7.67 14.88 13.71
C TYR A 448 7.94 13.40 14.00
N GLY A 449 6.94 12.53 13.83
CA GLY A 449 7.12 11.08 13.97
C GLY A 449 8.21 10.53 13.03
N TRP A 450 8.16 10.89 11.74
CA TRP A 450 9.22 10.50 10.80
C TRP A 450 10.57 11.16 11.10
N TRP A 451 10.54 12.39 11.62
CA TRP A 451 11.77 13.07 12.02
C TRP A 451 12.49 12.35 13.16
N LEU A 452 11.74 11.92 14.18
CA LEU A 452 12.27 11.12 15.29
C LEU A 452 12.99 9.87 14.81
N GLN A 453 12.39 9.13 13.89
CA GLN A 453 12.97 7.89 13.36
C GLN A 453 14.30 8.11 12.63
N PHE A 454 14.40 9.15 11.80
CA PHE A 454 15.55 9.32 10.90
C PHE A 454 16.66 10.20 11.48
N TRP A 455 16.34 11.13 12.37
CA TRP A 455 17.29 12.11 12.91
C TRP A 455 17.20 12.31 14.44
N GLY A 456 16.10 11.94 15.09
CA GLY A 456 15.89 12.21 16.51
C GLY A 456 16.41 11.12 17.45
N TRP A 457 16.28 9.85 17.05
CA TRP A 457 16.71 8.68 17.84
C TRP A 457 18.05 8.08 17.38
N SER A 458 18.73 8.76 16.46
CA SER A 458 20.02 8.34 15.90
C SER A 458 21.18 8.53 16.85
#